data_AF-A0AAW8K4C5-F1
#
_entry.id   AF-A0AAW8K4C5-F1
#
_cell.length_a   1.000
_cell.length_b   1.000
_cell.length_c   1.000
_cell.angle_alpha   90.00
_cell.angle_beta   90.00
_cell.angle_gamma   90.00
#
_symmetry.space_group_name_H-M   'P 1'
#
loop_
_entity.id
_entity.type
_entity.pdbx_description
1 polymer ?
#
loop_
_entity_poly.entity_id
_entity_poly.type
_entity_poly.pdbx_seq_one_letter_code
_entity_poly.pdbx_strand_id
1 'polypeptide(L)' 'MAIVDADGELVANQVSTQIDFHARFGGVVPEIASRKHVEVIVGVVDAALEEAARTLGLAGGAISPAELAAVGVTQGPGLV' A
#
# COMPACT_ATOMS: atom_id res chain seq x y z
N MET A 1 -1.87 -1.31 -0.35
CA MET A 1 -1.43 -1.31 1.06
C MET A 1 -2.67 -1.23 1.91
N ALA A 2 -2.79 -2.10 2.90
CA ALA A 2 -3.90 -2.09 3.82
C ALA A 2 -3.38 -2.17 5.25
N ILE A 3 -4.08 -1.54 6.18
CA ILE A 3 -3.82 -1.63 7.61
C ILE A 3 -5.09 -2.13 8.28
N VAL A 4 -4.95 -3.12 9.13
CA VAL A 4 -6.01 -3.67 9.96
C VAL A 4 -5.66 -3.45 11.42
N ASP A 5 -6.66 -3.21 12.26
CA ASP A 5 -6.46 -3.09 13.69
C ASP A 5 -6.44 -4.47 14.39
N ALA A 6 -6.35 -4.45 15.72
CA ALA A 6 -6.28 -5.67 16.53
C ALA A 6 -7.57 -6.49 16.53
N ASP A 7 -8.71 -5.86 16.23
CA ASP A 7 -10.02 -6.52 16.13
C ASP A 7 -10.25 -7.08 14.72
N GLY A 8 -9.34 -6.81 13.78
CA GLY A 8 -9.39 -7.25 12.40
C GLY A 8 -10.15 -6.30 11.48
N GLU A 9 -10.49 -5.10 11.95
CA GLU A 9 -11.19 -4.10 11.17
C GLU A 9 -10.22 -3.37 10.23
N LEU A 10 -10.68 -3.10 9.00
CA LEU A 10 -9.91 -2.40 7.99
C LEU A 10 -9.91 -0.90 8.28
N VAL A 11 -8.75 -0.35 8.65
CA VAL A 11 -8.63 1.08 9.00
C VAL A 11 -8.04 1.94 7.87
N ALA A 12 -7.36 1.32 6.90
CA ALA A 12 -6.87 1.98 5.69
C ALA A 12 -6.74 1.00 4.53
N ASN A 13 -6.97 1.48 3.30
CA ASN A 13 -6.79 0.70 2.08
C ASN A 13 -6.41 1.58 0.89
N GLN A 14 -5.12 1.68 0.63
CA GLN A 14 -4.55 2.48 -0.45
C GLN A 14 -4.10 1.62 -1.62
N VAL A 15 -4.58 1.94 -2.82
CA VAL A 15 -4.25 1.23 -4.06
C VAL A 15 -3.70 2.22 -5.09
N SER A 16 -2.46 2.02 -5.52
CA SER A 16 -1.89 2.72 -6.67
C SER A 16 -2.09 1.85 -7.92
N THR A 17 -2.92 2.30 -8.84
CA THR A 17 -3.24 1.58 -10.08
C THR A 17 -2.30 1.94 -11.22
N GLN A 18 -1.92 0.94 -12.03
CA GLN A 18 -1.08 1.10 -13.23
C GLN A 18 -1.83 0.72 -14.52
N ILE A 19 -3.16 0.57 -14.46
CA ILE A 19 -3.98 0.07 -15.58
C ILE A 19 -3.79 0.94 -16.82
N ASP A 20 -3.99 2.26 -16.69
CA ASP A 20 -3.89 3.20 -17.82
C ASP A 20 -2.48 3.24 -18.43
N PHE A 21 -1.46 3.01 -17.59
CA PHE A 21 -0.07 2.97 -18.03
C PHE A 21 0.18 1.73 -18.90
N HIS A 22 -0.20 0.55 -18.43
CA HIS A 22 0.00 -0.73 -19.13
C HIS A 22 -0.93 -0.92 -20.34
N ALA A 23 -2.08 -0.23 -20.37
CA ALA A 23 -2.99 -0.24 -21.51
C ALA A 23 -2.30 0.16 -22.83
N ARG A 24 -1.30 1.05 -22.77
CA ARG A 24 -0.50 1.50 -23.92
C ARG A 24 0.42 0.41 -24.49
N PHE A 25 0.70 -0.62 -23.70
CA PHE A 25 1.58 -1.73 -24.07
C PHE A 25 0.80 -3.01 -24.42
N GLY A 26 -0.54 -2.98 -24.38
CA GLY A 26 -1.38 -4.15 -24.65
C GLY A 26 -1.37 -5.21 -23.55
N GLY A 27 -0.84 -4.88 -22.36
CA GLY A 27 -0.70 -5.80 -21.24
C GLY A 27 0.36 -5.33 -20.24
N VAL A 28 0.49 -6.06 -19.15
CA VAL A 28 1.48 -5.76 -18.11
C VAL A 28 2.89 -6.11 -18.58
N VAL A 29 3.78 -5.12 -18.58
CA VAL A 29 5.22 -5.33 -18.82
C VAL A 29 5.93 -5.51 -17.47
N PRO A 30 6.53 -6.69 -17.18
CA PRO A 30 7.05 -7.01 -15.84
C PRO A 30 8.07 -5.99 -15.29
N GLU A 31 9.08 -5.64 -16.08
CA GLU A 31 10.12 -4.68 -15.69
C GLU A 31 9.54 -3.30 -15.36
N ILE A 32 8.57 -2.83 -16.15
CA ILE A 32 7.97 -1.52 -15.90
C ILE A 32 7.06 -1.56 -14.66
N ALA A 33 6.32 -2.65 -14.47
CA ALA A 33 5.48 -2.83 -13.30
C ALA A 33 6.32 -2.85 -12.01
N SER A 34 7.43 -3.59 -12.01
CA SER A 34 8.39 -3.65 -10.90
C SER A 34 8.94 -2.26 -10.54
N ARG A 35 9.43 -1.52 -11.54
CA ARG A 35 9.94 -0.16 -11.34
C ARG A 35 8.89 0.78 -10.77
N LYS A 36 7.66 0.72 -11.29
CA LYS A 36 6.55 1.54 -10.79
C LYS A 36 6.20 1.22 -9.35
N HIS A 37 6.27 -0.04 -8.91
CA HIS A 37 6.09 -0.36 -7.49
C HIS A 37 7.14 0.32 -6.61
N VAL A 38 8.42 0.24 -6.97
CA VAL A 38 9.50 0.90 -6.22
C VAL A 38 9.32 2.41 -6.15
N GLU A 39 8.87 3.04 -7.24
CA GLU A 39 8.61 4.49 -7.29
C GLU A 39 7.50 4.96 -6.36
N VAL A 40 6.47 4.14 -6.09
CA VAL A 40 5.26 4.57 -5.36
C VAL A 40 5.12 3.96 -3.97
N ILE A 41 5.85 2.90 -3.64
CA ILE A 41 5.59 2.10 -2.43
C ILE A 41 5.67 2.93 -1.15
N VAL A 42 6.63 3.83 -1.03
CA VAL A 42 6.79 4.70 0.14
C VAL A 42 5.59 5.63 0.29
N GLY A 43 5.19 6.33 -0.77
CA GLY A 43 4.04 7.23 -0.72
C GLY A 43 2.72 6.52 -0.44
N VAL A 44 2.56 5.28 -0.92
CA VAL A 44 1.38 4.45 -0.62
C VAL A 44 1.37 3.99 0.84
N VAL A 45 2.53 3.70 1.43
CA VAL A 45 2.66 3.39 2.87
C VAL A 45 2.31 4.62 3.71
N ASP A 46 2.89 5.77 3.39
CA ASP A 46 2.66 7.02 4.12
C ASP A 46 1.16 7.40 4.10
N ALA A 47 0.54 7.34 2.92
CA ALA A 47 -0.90 7.60 2.77
C ALA A 47 -1.77 6.62 3.58
N ALA A 48 -1.37 5.35 3.67
CA ALA A 48 -2.10 4.36 4.46
C ALA A 48 -1.98 4.62 5.97
N LEU A 49 -0.79 5.01 6.46
CA LEU A 49 -0.57 5.36 7.87
C LEU A 49 -1.33 6.63 8.28
N GLU A 50 -1.38 7.63 7.39
CA GLU A 50 -2.19 8.84 7.57
C GLU A 50 -3.70 8.55 7.57
N GLU A 51 -4.16 7.71 6.64
CA GLU A 51 -5.57 7.29 6.60
C GLU A 51 -5.95 6.51 7.86
N ALA A 52 -5.14 5.55 8.30
CA ALA A 52 -5.38 4.77 9.51
C ALA A 52 -5.47 5.65 10.76
N ALA A 53 -4.57 6.63 10.90
CA ALA A 53 -4.62 7.58 12.01
C ALA A 53 -5.94 8.37 12.04
N ARG A 54 -6.41 8.84 10.87
CA ARG A 54 -7.68 9.55 10.74
C ARG A 54 -8.87 8.67 11.05
N THR A 55 -8.89 7.43 10.55
CA THR A 55 -9.97 6.46 10.80
C THR A 55 -10.09 6.15 12.29
N LEU A 56 -8.96 6.04 13.01
CA LEU A 56 -8.92 5.79 14.45
C LEU A 56 -9.14 7.05 15.32
N GLY A 57 -9.31 8.22 14.70
CA GLY A 57 -9.52 9.48 15.43
C GLY A 57 -8.31 9.96 16.24
N LEU A 58 -7.10 9.56 15.86
CA LEU A 58 -5.88 9.93 16.57
C LEU A 58 -5.51 11.40 16.29
N ALA A 59 -5.20 12.14 17.35
CA ALA A 59 -4.64 13.49 17.26
C ALA A 59 -3.11 13.40 17.34
N GLY A 60 -2.41 13.67 16.23
CA GLY A 60 -0.95 13.62 16.22
C GLY A 60 -0.26 13.45 14.86
N GLY A 61 -1.03 13.17 13.81
CA GLY A 61 -0.48 12.89 12.47
C GLY A 61 -0.56 11.40 12.14
N ALA A 62 0.24 10.94 11.18
CA ALA A 62 0.29 9.55 10.76
C ALA A 62 0.71 8.62 11.91
N ILE A 63 0.24 7.37 11.88
CA ILE A 63 0.75 6.31 12.76
C ILE A 63 2.25 6.12 12.50
N SER A 64 3.05 5.99 13.56
CA SER A 64 4.47 5.68 13.39
C SER A 64 4.62 4.22 12.93
N PRO A 65 5.49 3.91 11.95
CA PRO A 65 5.75 2.53 11.54
C PRO A 65 6.18 1.61 12.71
N ALA A 66 6.78 2.17 13.75
CA ALA A 66 7.19 1.43 14.95
C ALA A 66 6.01 0.95 15.82
N GLU A 67 4.80 1.47 15.59
CA GLU A 67 3.57 1.06 16.29
C GLU A 67 2.89 -0.14 15.63
N LEU A 68 3.34 -0.54 14.43
CA LEU A 68 2.83 -1.73 13.75
C LEU A 68 3.33 -3.00 14.43
N ALA A 69 2.40 -3.88 14.81
CA ALA A 69 2.73 -5.17 15.43
C ALA A 69 3.36 -6.17 14.45
N ALA A 70 3.03 -6.07 13.16
CA ALA A 70 3.52 -6.97 12.13
C ALA A 70 3.42 -6.32 10.73
N VAL A 71 4.14 -6.90 9.76
CA VAL A 71 4.03 -6.54 8.34
C VAL A 71 3.80 -7.82 7.54
N GLY A 72 2.70 -7.84 6.77
CA GLY A 72 2.40 -8.89 5.82
C GLY A 72 2.78 -8.47 4.40
N VAL A 73 3.39 -9.38 3.64
CA VAL A 73 3.71 -9.17 2.22
C VAL A 73 3.29 -10.39 1.41
N THR A 74 2.86 -10.16 0.17
CA THR A 74 2.60 -11.26 -0.77
C THR A 74 3.93 -11.88 -1.18
N GLN A 75 4.08 -13.19 -0.93
CA GLN A 75 5.26 -13.96 -1.39
C GLN A 75 5.04 -14.61 -2.77
N GLY A 76 3.79 -14.80 -3.20
CA GLY A 76 3.44 -15.37 -4.50
C GLY A 76 2.14 -16.17 -4.46
N PRO A 77 1.69 -16.73 -5.62
CA PRO A 77 2.33 -16.61 -6.93
C PRO A 77 2.17 -15.19 -7.53
N GLY A 78 3.01 -14.84 -8.53
CA GLY A 78 2.97 -13.52 -9.17
C GLY A 78 4.10 -13.27 -10.18
N LEU A 79 4.21 -12.03 -10.64
CA LEU A 79 5.29 -11.56 -11.50
C LEU A 79 6.62 -11.59 -10.71
N VAL A 80 7.66 -12.16 -11.32
CA VAL A 80 9.07 -12.16 -10.86
C VAL A 80 9.91 -11.21 -11.70
#